data_AF-X0WYT5-F1
#
_entry.id   AF-X0WYT5-F1
#
_cell.length_a   1.000
_cell.length_b   1.000
_cell.length_c   1.000
_cell.angle_alpha   90.00
_cell.angle_beta   90.00
_cell.angle_gamma   90.00
#
_symmetry.space_group_name_H-M   'P 1'
#
loop_
_entity.id
_entity.type
_entity.pdbx_description
1 polymer ?
#
loop_
_entity_poly.entity_id
_entity_poly.type
_entity_poly.pdbx_seq_one_letter_code
_entity_poly.pdbx_strand_id
1 'polypeptide(L)'
;TPRPLAYIERRRGTLVWESYLVTECVKGQRLYDFLQDGNVAEEERSKVTQQVRELVDELGKHRISHGDLKHSNILITDNGPVLTDLDGMKVCRCNWMYRVRRRKDLRRFSKRNNCIRPYVKALKQV
;
A
#
# COMPACT_ATOMS: atom_id res chain seq x y z
N THR A 1 -2.78 -1.77 9.29
CA THR A 1 -1.32 -1.94 9.13
C THR A 1 -0.80 -2.87 10.21
N PRO A 2 0.29 -3.63 9.97
CA PRO A 2 0.86 -4.55 10.96
C PRO A 2 1.29 -3.81 12.23
N ARG A 3 1.11 -4.43 13.40
CA ARG A 3 1.50 -3.81 14.67
C ARG A 3 3.03 -3.69 14.75
N PRO A 4 3.61 -2.51 15.05
CA PRO A 4 5.04 -2.40 15.28
C PRO A 4 5.42 -3.11 16.58
N LEU A 5 6.44 -3.96 16.52
CA LEU A 5 6.99 -4.70 17.65
C LEU A 5 8.26 -4.04 18.18
N ALA A 6 9.13 -3.57 17.29
CA ALA A 6 10.36 -2.88 17.66
C ALA A 6 10.81 -1.91 16.57
N TYR A 7 11.50 -0.86 16.99
CA TYR A 7 12.22 0.06 16.12
C TYR A 7 13.64 0.24 16.65
N ILE A 8 14.64 -0.05 15.83
CA ILE A 8 16.05 -0.01 16.20
C ILE A 8 16.76 0.93 15.25
N GLU A 9 17.39 1.98 15.77
CA GLU A 9 18.26 2.87 14.99
C GLU A 9 19.68 2.79 15.49
N ARG A 10 20.63 2.69 14.56
CA ARG A 10 22.05 2.92 14.81
C ARG A 10 22.45 4.24 14.21
N ARG A 11 23.01 5.14 15.02
CA ARG A 11 23.45 6.48 14.60
C ARG A 11 24.97 6.58 14.67
N ARG A 12 25.56 7.30 13.71
CA ARG A 12 26.97 7.74 13.75
C ARG A 12 26.98 9.27 13.74
N GLY A 13 27.12 9.86 14.92
CA GLY A 13 26.92 11.29 15.13
C GLY A 13 25.43 11.67 14.96
N THR A 14 25.15 12.71 14.19
CA THR A 14 23.78 13.15 13.86
C THR A 14 23.12 12.36 12.74
N LEU A 15 23.88 11.49 12.04
CA LEU A 15 23.39 10.74 10.90
C LEU A 15 22.94 9.33 11.31
N VAL A 16 21.75 8.93 10.87
CA VAL A 16 21.28 7.54 10.98
C VAL A 16 22.07 6.68 10.00
N TRP A 17 22.73 5.65 10.51
CA TRP A 17 23.53 4.71 9.73
C TRP A 17 22.70 3.49 9.33
N GLU A 18 21.97 2.92 10.29
CA GLU A 18 21.10 1.76 10.10
C GLU A 18 19.78 1.98 10.84
N SER A 19 18.68 1.50 10.27
CA SER A 19 17.38 1.47 10.93
C SER A 19 16.66 0.16 10.61
N TYR A 20 16.08 -0.47 11.62
CA TYR A 20 15.30 -1.69 11.50
C TYR A 20 13.91 -1.45 12.09
N LEU A 21 12.87 -1.82 11.33
CA LEU A 21 11.50 -1.85 11.80
C LEU A 21 11.03 -3.30 11.85
N VAL A 22 10.70 -3.78 13.04
CA VAL A 22 10.12 -5.11 13.24
C VAL A 22 8.64 -4.95 13.47
N THR A 23 7.84 -5.61 12.65
CA THR A 23 6.38 -5.63 12.77
C THR A 23 5.88 -7.05 13.01
N GLU A 24 4.64 -7.15 13.46
CA GLU A 24 3.94 -8.42 13.55
C GLU A 24 3.88 -9.11 12.18
N CYS A 25 4.13 -10.41 12.17
CA CYS A 25 3.98 -11.21 10.96
C CYS A 25 2.49 -11.42 10.67
N VAL A 26 1.99 -10.67 9.70
CA VAL A 26 0.60 -10.78 9.25
C VAL A 26 0.50 -11.92 8.24
N LYS A 27 -0.29 -12.95 8.57
CA LYS A 27 -0.65 -14.00 7.62
C LYS A 27 -1.67 -13.46 6.63
N GLY A 28 -1.42 -13.63 5.35
CA GLY A 28 -2.33 -13.21 4.28
C GLY A 28 -1.78 -13.53 2.91
N GLN A 29 -2.67 -13.62 1.93
CA GLN A 29 -2.31 -13.81 0.53
C GLN A 29 -1.99 -12.45 -0.09
N ARG A 30 -1.01 -12.35 -1.00
CA ARG A 30 -0.75 -11.06 -1.68
C ARG A 30 -1.94 -10.73 -2.57
N LEU A 31 -2.32 -9.46 -2.64
CA LEU A 31 -3.42 -8.99 -3.49
C LEU A 31 -3.21 -9.39 -4.96
N TYR A 32 -1.95 -9.43 -5.43
CA TYR A 32 -1.62 -9.92 -6.76
C TYR A 32 -2.06 -11.38 -6.98
N ASP A 33 -1.77 -12.26 -6.03
CA ASP A 33 -2.09 -13.69 -6.12
C ASP A 33 -3.60 -13.89 -5.93
N PHE A 34 -4.22 -13.16 -5.01
CA PHE A 34 -5.67 -13.22 -4.75
C PHE A 34 -6.51 -12.86 -5.98
N LEU A 35 -6.10 -11.83 -6.73
CA LEU A 35 -6.82 -11.39 -7.93
C LEU A 35 -6.61 -12.31 -9.14
N GLN A 36 -5.61 -13.20 -9.11
CA GLN A 36 -5.36 -14.18 -10.17
C GLN A 36 -5.92 -15.55 -9.86
N ASP A 37 -6.31 -15.81 -8.62
CA ASP A 37 -6.87 -17.08 -8.22
C ASP A 37 -8.24 -17.29 -8.86
N GLY A 38 -8.31 -18.22 -9.81
CA GLY A 38 -9.52 -18.57 -10.57
C GLY A 38 -10.66 -19.14 -9.72
N ASN A 39 -10.37 -19.56 -8.48
CA ASN A 39 -11.37 -20.11 -7.56
C ASN A 39 -12.10 -19.02 -6.76
N VAL A 40 -11.58 -17.79 -6.74
CA VAL A 40 -12.21 -16.68 -6.03
C VAL A 40 -13.37 -16.13 -6.85
N ALA A 41 -14.55 -16.06 -6.23
CA ALA A 41 -15.76 -15.53 -6.85
C ALA A 41 -15.59 -14.03 -7.21
N GLU A 42 -16.24 -13.59 -8.29
CA GLU A 42 -16.13 -12.19 -8.76
C GLU A 42 -16.65 -11.18 -7.72
N GLU A 43 -17.69 -11.55 -6.96
CA GLU A 43 -18.21 -10.73 -5.85
C GLU A 43 -17.17 -10.49 -4.77
N GLU A 44 -16.39 -11.52 -4.43
CA GLU A 44 -15.35 -11.44 -3.42
C GLU A 44 -14.16 -10.59 -3.90
N ARG A 45 -13.78 -10.73 -5.17
CA ARG A 45 -12.78 -9.87 -5.82
C ARG A 45 -13.20 -8.41 -5.82
N SER A 46 -14.47 -8.13 -6.12
CA SER A 46 -15.03 -6.77 -6.09
C SER A 46 -14.98 -6.19 -4.68
N LYS A 47 -15.37 -6.96 -3.67
CA LYS A 47 -15.32 -6.57 -2.25
C LYS A 47 -13.90 -6.23 -1.80
N VAL A 48 -12.94 -7.10 -2.06
CA VAL A 48 -11.53 -6.87 -1.71
C VAL A 48 -10.97 -5.65 -2.44
N THR A 49 -11.31 -5.48 -3.71
CA THR A 49 -10.88 -4.32 -4.48
C THR A 49 -11.43 -3.02 -3.89
N GLN A 50 -12.68 -3.02 -3.43
CA GLN A 50 -13.29 -1.87 -2.76
C GLN A 50 -12.57 -1.53 -1.44
N GLN A 51 -12.26 -2.52 -0.61
CA GLN A 51 -11.51 -2.30 0.64
C GLN A 51 -10.10 -1.74 0.36
N VAL A 52 -9.43 -2.23 -0.69
CA VAL A 52 -8.12 -1.70 -1.10
C VAL A 52 -8.23 -0.24 -1.55
N ARG A 53 -9.31 0.14 -2.22
CA ARG A 53 -9.55 1.54 -2.59
C ARG A 53 -9.73 2.42 -1.36
N GLU A 54 -10.52 1.97 -0.39
CA GLU A 54 -10.73 2.68 0.88
C GLU A 54 -9.41 2.89 1.63
N LEU A 55 -8.56 1.87 1.68
CA LEU A 55 -7.23 1.96 2.27
C LEU A 55 -6.35 3.01 1.57
N VAL A 56 -6.35 3.04 0.23
CA VAL A 56 -5.58 4.03 -0.55
C VAL A 56 -6.14 5.45 -0.37
N ASP A 57 -7.46 5.59 -0.26
CA ASP A 57 -8.11 6.88 -0.01
C ASP A 57 -7.83 7.37 1.42
N GLU A 58 -7.77 6.48 2.40
CA GLU A 58 -7.39 6.78 3.78
C GLU A 58 -5.94 7.31 3.86
N LEU A 59 -4.98 6.65 3.21
CA LEU A 59 -3.62 7.19 3.05
C LEU A 59 -3.66 8.60 2.45
N GLY A 60 -4.57 8.82 1.50
CA GLY A 60 -4.73 10.08 0.83
C GLY A 60 -5.24 11.21 1.74
N LYS A 61 -6.20 10.90 2.62
CA LYS A 61 -6.73 11.84 3.63
C LYS A 61 -5.62 12.29 4.59
N HIS A 62 -4.71 11.39 4.94
CA HIS A 62 -3.57 11.69 5.82
C HIS A 62 -2.33 12.25 5.10
N ARG A 63 -2.42 12.50 3.77
CA ARG A 63 -1.30 12.97 2.93
C ARG A 63 -0.07 12.07 3.01
N ILE A 64 -0.30 10.78 3.13
CA ILE A 64 0.73 9.75 3.20
C ILE A 64 0.97 9.22 1.78
N SER A 65 2.21 9.32 1.31
CA SER A 65 2.66 8.61 0.11
C SER A 65 3.39 7.34 0.51
N HIS A 66 3.10 6.21 -0.13
CA HIS A 66 3.73 4.93 0.18
C HIS A 66 5.12 4.80 -0.47
N GLY A 67 5.35 5.46 -1.60
CA GLY A 67 6.66 5.44 -2.26
C GLY A 67 6.95 4.18 -3.09
N ASP A 68 6.36 3.03 -2.75
CA ASP A 68 6.32 1.82 -3.58
C ASP A 68 4.96 1.10 -3.53
N LEU A 69 3.88 1.85 -3.77
CA LEU A 69 2.54 1.27 -3.78
C LEU A 69 2.36 0.32 -4.97
N LYS A 70 2.41 -0.99 -4.71
CA LYS A 70 2.20 -2.06 -5.69
C LYS A 70 1.35 -3.18 -5.08
N HIS A 71 0.59 -3.91 -5.90
CA HIS A 71 -0.30 -4.97 -5.43
C HIS A 71 0.41 -6.10 -4.67
N SER A 72 1.70 -6.31 -4.91
CA SER A 72 2.48 -7.31 -4.16
C SER A 72 2.82 -6.88 -2.74
N ASN A 73 2.68 -5.58 -2.42
CA ASN A 73 2.92 -5.01 -1.09
C ASN A 73 1.60 -4.84 -0.30
N ILE A 74 0.50 -5.39 -0.81
CA ILE A 74 -0.77 -5.46 -0.10
C ILE A 74 -1.07 -6.92 0.17
N LEU A 75 -1.28 -7.26 1.44
CA LEU A 75 -1.73 -8.58 1.87
C LEU A 75 -3.23 -8.53 2.12
N ILE A 76 -3.95 -9.55 1.67
CA ILE A 76 -5.35 -9.80 1.96
C ILE A 76 -5.40 -10.77 3.13
N THR A 77 -6.03 -10.33 4.21
CA THR A 77 -6.16 -11.07 5.47
C THR A 77 -7.65 -11.24 5.78
N ASP A 78 -7.97 -12.07 6.77
CA ASP A 78 -9.35 -12.25 7.24
C ASP A 78 -9.98 -10.93 7.75
N ASN A 79 -9.14 -10.00 8.20
CA ASN A 79 -9.55 -8.68 8.70
C ASN A 79 -9.50 -7.58 7.61
N GLY A 80 -9.25 -7.95 6.35
CA GLY A 80 -9.16 -7.02 5.22
C GLY A 80 -7.73 -6.76 4.73
N PRO A 81 -7.55 -5.78 3.81
CA PRO A 81 -6.27 -5.50 3.18
C PRO A 81 -5.31 -4.77 4.12
N VAL A 82 -4.06 -5.24 4.15
CA VAL A 82 -2.98 -4.71 4.98
C VAL A 82 -1.80 -4.31 4.09
N LEU A 83 -1.34 -3.07 4.23
CA LEU A 83 -0.11 -2.62 3.58
C LEU A 83 1.11 -3.19 4.29
N THR A 84 2.05 -3.65 3.48
CA THR A 84 3.37 -4.13 3.86
C THR A 84 4.42 -3.29 3.15
N ASP A 85 5.69 -3.41 3.57
CA ASP A 85 6.80 -2.63 3.02
C ASP A 85 6.65 -1.12 3.26
N LEU A 86 6.79 -0.72 4.54
CA LEU A 86 6.54 0.64 5.01
C LEU A 86 7.75 1.58 4.82
N ASP A 87 8.88 1.07 4.34
CA ASP A 87 10.16 1.81 4.27
C ASP A 87 10.10 3.02 3.33
N GLY A 88 9.20 2.97 2.34
CA GLY A 88 8.95 4.07 1.41
C GLY A 88 7.98 5.14 1.92
N MET A 89 7.30 4.91 3.05
CA MET A 89 6.20 5.77 3.49
C MET A 89 6.69 7.14 3.95
N LYS A 90 6.05 8.19 3.42
CA LYS A 90 6.37 9.58 3.77
C LYS A 90 5.08 10.38 3.96
N VAL A 91 4.99 11.05 5.11
CA VAL A 91 3.99 12.09 5.33
C VAL A 91 4.45 13.36 4.64
N CYS A 92 3.66 13.85 3.68
CA CYS A 92 3.99 15.06 2.94
C CYS A 92 3.21 16.27 3.46
N ARG A 93 3.91 17.20 4.13
CA ARG A 93 3.30 18.45 4.61
C ARG A 93 2.94 19.41 3.48
N CYS A 94 3.72 19.41 2.40
CA CYS A 94 3.48 20.25 1.23
C CYS A 94 2.55 19.59 0.21
N ASN A 95 1.41 20.24 -0.07
CA ASN A 95 0.38 19.73 -1.00
C ASN A 95 0.91 19.46 -2.42
N TRP A 96 1.77 20.33 -2.95
CA TRP A 96 2.33 20.13 -4.29
C TRP A 96 3.19 18.85 -4.38
N MET A 97 4.11 18.67 -3.44
CA MET A 97 4.96 17.46 -3.37
C MET A 97 4.14 16.20 -3.15
N TYR A 98 3.13 16.26 -2.29
CA TYR A 98 2.18 15.18 -2.08
C TYR A 98 1.47 14.79 -3.39
N ARG A 99 0.92 15.75 -4.14
CA ARG A 99 0.25 15.48 -5.43
C ARG A 99 1.19 14.79 -6.44
N VAL A 100 2.45 15.22 -6.50
CA VAL A 100 3.45 14.58 -7.39
C VAL A 100 3.72 13.14 -6.96
N ARG A 101 3.92 12.88 -5.66
CA ARG A 101 4.19 11.53 -5.13
C ARG A 101 2.97 10.61 -5.26
N ARG A 102 1.78 11.09 -4.90
CA ARG A 102 0.51 10.36 -5.08
C ARG A 102 0.29 9.94 -6.53
N ARG A 103 0.57 10.83 -7.50
CA ARG A 103 0.49 10.46 -8.92
C ARG A 103 1.48 9.36 -9.30
N LYS A 104 2.69 9.35 -8.73
CA LYS A 104 3.67 8.28 -8.97
C LYS A 104 3.19 6.96 -8.38
N ASP A 105 2.66 6.97 -7.16
CA ASP A 105 2.11 5.79 -6.49
C ASP A 105 0.92 5.21 -7.27
N LEU A 106 -0.06 6.04 -7.65
CA LEU A 106 -1.20 5.61 -8.48
C LEU A 106 -0.77 5.12 -9.87
N ARG A 107 0.27 5.72 -10.46
CA ARG A 107 0.82 5.24 -11.74
C ARG A 107 1.45 3.86 -11.58
N ARG A 108 2.23 3.61 -10.52
CA ARG A 108 2.86 2.31 -10.24
C ARG A 108 1.82 1.24 -9.95
N PHE A 109 0.82 1.58 -9.16
CA PHE A 109 -0.36 0.74 -8.94
C PHE A 109 -1.03 0.40 -10.28
N SER A 110 -1.24 1.37 -11.17
CA SER A 110 -1.87 1.12 -12.48
C SER A 110 -1.02 0.35 -13.51
N LYS A 111 0.32 0.41 -13.43
CA LYS A 111 1.21 0.08 -14.57
C LYS A 111 1.50 -1.41 -14.78
N ARG A 112 1.21 -2.29 -13.80
CA ARG A 112 1.65 -3.69 -13.86
C ARG A 112 0.57 -4.74 -14.11
N ASN A 113 -0.72 -4.42 -13.98
CA ASN A 113 -1.80 -5.41 -14.15
C ASN A 113 -2.93 -4.91 -15.07
N ASN A 114 -3.18 -5.62 -16.18
CA ASN A 114 -4.36 -5.42 -17.02
C ASN A 114 -5.68 -5.77 -16.28
N CYS A 115 -5.62 -6.66 -15.28
CA CYS A 115 -6.79 -7.12 -14.52
C CYS A 115 -7.37 -6.06 -13.57
N ILE A 116 -6.57 -5.04 -13.21
CA ILE A 116 -6.94 -4.01 -12.21
C ILE A 116 -7.21 -2.68 -12.91
N ARG A 117 -6.87 -2.56 -14.21
CA ARG A 117 -7.19 -1.38 -15.04
C ARG A 117 -8.64 -0.89 -14.95
N PRO A 118 -9.68 -1.75 -14.98
CA PRO A 118 -11.06 -1.27 -14.81
C PRO A 118 -11.27 -0.60 -13.44
N TYR A 119 -10.62 -1.11 -12.39
CA TYR A 119 -10.74 -0.59 -11.02
C TYR A 119 -9.87 0.65 -10.74
N VAL A 120 -8.69 0.79 -11.37
CA VAL A 120 -7.83 1.97 -11.23
C VAL A 120 -8.38 3.21 -11.96
N LYS A 121 -9.25 3.04 -12.97
CA LYS A 121 -9.93 4.17 -13.63
C LYS A 121 -10.77 4.99 -12.65
N ALA A 122 -11.35 4.36 -11.64
CA ALA A 122 -12.15 5.01 -10.61
C ALA A 122 -11.29 5.81 -9.59
N LEU A 123 -10.05 5.42 -9.34
CA LEU A 123 -9.11 6.10 -8.42
C LEU A 123 -8.51 7.39 -8.99
N LYS A 124 -8.65 7.66 -10.30
CA LYS A 124 -8.09 8.85 -10.96
C LYS A 124 -9.02 10.07 -10.97
N GLN A 125 -10.25 9.94 -10.48
CA GLN A 125 -11.27 11.02 -10.54
C GLN A 125 -11.30 11.93 -9.30
N VAL A 126 -10.34 11.80 -8.36
CA VAL A 126 -10.21 12.66 -7.16
C VAL A 126 -8.80 13.26 -7.02
#